data_AF-A0A7G9SH18-F1
#
_entry.id   AF-A0A7G9SH18-F1
#
_cell.length_a   1.000
_cell.length_b   1.000
_cell.length_c   1.000
_cell.angle_alpha   90.00
_cell.angle_beta   90.00
_cell.angle_gamma   90.00
#
_symmetry.space_group_name_H-M   'P 1'
#
loop_
_entity.id
_entity.type
_entity.pdbx_description
1 polymer ?
#
loop_
_entity_poly.entity_id
_entity_poly.type
_entity_poly.pdbx_seq_one_letter_code
_entity_poly.pdbx_strand_id
1 'polypeptide(L)'
;MSDFPKLEQAVTDGLPRSEQEPAPPPEPADTNEELPKVGYCKPPKQHQFKKGESGNPRGRPRGSINHKTTVLRSFEEEILAESRRLVAVGEGDTLMYLTVQETLARLIVDGALKGDKFYVKLTQQVVTAAQKKEADEKRGLMEAALAYKDKWEFEYERLIRQGLPVPLPHPDDILIDPVSGDVQIVGPTTKEQKAAMDELVRLLDAHIARFEDPKSLWYASPEMRRQLRRRQLKVIQKWNNKLPPRLRRTFDESIDRPTDEDWAEGWAEDDDPATDGHPARDDPSR
;
A
#
# COMPACT_ATOMS: atom_id res chain seq x y z
N MET A 1 4.88 -16.33 51.40
CA MET A 1 3.51 -16.17 50.89
C MET A 1 3.48 -16.89 49.55
N SER A 2 3.20 -18.20 49.54
CA SER A 2 1.84 -18.78 49.41
C SER A 2 1.24 -18.34 48.06
N ASP A 3 1.09 -19.24 47.09
CA ASP A 3 0.02 -20.25 47.12
C ASP A 3 0.43 -21.70 46.80
N PHE A 4 -0.07 -22.60 47.67
CA PHE A 4 -0.20 -24.06 47.56
C PHE A 4 -1.63 -24.40 47.05
N PRO A 5 -2.09 -25.66 46.95
CA PRO A 5 -1.45 -26.94 46.61
C PRO A 5 -2.27 -27.74 45.56
N LYS A 6 -1.74 -28.87 45.08
CA LYS A 6 -2.57 -30.05 44.80
C LYS A 6 -1.99 -31.23 45.57
N LEU A 7 -2.74 -31.65 46.58
CA LEU A 7 -2.57 -32.90 47.31
C LEU A 7 -3.93 -33.60 47.27
N GLU A 8 -3.83 -34.89 47.56
CA GLU A 8 -4.89 -35.87 47.81
C GLU A 8 -5.23 -36.79 46.65
N GLN A 9 -5.21 -38.12 46.79
CA GLN A 9 -4.90 -39.13 47.84
C GLN A 9 -5.38 -40.46 47.17
N ALA A 10 -5.06 -41.71 47.51
CA ALA A 10 -4.19 -42.39 48.47
C ALA A 10 -4.41 -43.92 48.27
N VAL A 11 -3.63 -44.74 49.01
CA VAL A 11 -4.06 -46.02 49.65
C VAL A 11 -4.20 -47.22 48.68
N THR A 12 -3.60 -48.41 48.86
CA THR A 12 -2.93 -49.14 49.98
C THR A 12 -2.19 -50.34 49.34
N ASP A 13 -0.96 -50.68 49.74
CA ASP A 13 -0.60 -51.69 50.77
C ASP A 13 -1.32 -53.04 50.71
N GLY A 14 -0.54 -54.13 50.63
CA GLY A 14 -0.99 -55.47 51.01
C GLY A 14 -0.33 -56.68 50.29
N LEU A 15 0.87 -57.09 50.73
CA LEU A 15 1.29 -58.51 50.76
C LEU A 15 0.33 -59.32 51.67
N PRO A 16 0.27 -60.69 51.70
CA PRO A 16 1.38 -61.64 51.48
C PRO A 16 1.01 -63.03 50.88
N ARG A 17 2.03 -63.88 50.62
CA ARG A 17 2.19 -65.32 51.01
C ARG A 17 3.18 -66.02 50.06
N SER A 18 4.38 -66.39 50.54
CA SER A 18 4.76 -67.73 51.05
C SER A 18 4.61 -68.81 49.98
N GLU A 19 5.56 -69.65 49.61
CA GLU A 19 6.88 -70.08 50.08
C GLU A 19 7.38 -71.01 48.95
N GLN A 20 8.69 -71.04 48.64
CA GLN A 20 9.39 -72.30 48.34
C GLN A 20 10.90 -72.08 48.16
N GLU A 21 11.63 -72.96 48.84
CA GLU A 21 13.08 -73.11 48.99
C GLU A 21 13.81 -73.54 47.69
N PRO A 22 15.16 -73.54 47.66
CA PRO A 22 15.95 -73.42 46.43
C PRO A 22 16.59 -74.74 45.91
N ALA A 23 17.30 -74.60 44.77
CA ALA A 23 18.21 -75.52 44.05
C ALA A 23 17.60 -76.17 42.78
N PRO A 24 18.35 -76.47 41.67
CA PRO A 24 19.79 -76.82 41.61
C PRO A 24 20.62 -76.16 40.44
N PRO A 25 21.96 -76.40 40.38
CA PRO A 25 22.88 -75.95 39.30
C PRO A 25 22.91 -76.90 38.06
N PRO A 26 23.63 -76.59 36.96
CA PRO A 26 23.09 -76.57 35.58
C PRO A 26 23.35 -77.81 34.70
N GLU A 27 22.75 -77.76 33.48
CA GLU A 27 23.10 -78.36 32.15
C GLU A 27 22.03 -79.26 31.50
N PRO A 28 22.00 -79.48 30.16
CA PRO A 28 22.83 -78.90 29.08
C PRO A 28 22.03 -78.18 27.97
N ALA A 29 22.77 -77.48 27.11
CA ALA A 29 22.29 -76.88 25.88
C ALA A 29 21.71 -77.93 24.91
N ASP A 30 20.55 -77.61 24.32
CA ASP A 30 20.18 -78.15 23.02
C ASP A 30 19.51 -77.07 22.16
N THR A 31 19.85 -77.19 20.90
CA THR A 31 19.84 -76.32 19.75
C THR A 31 18.46 -75.83 19.30
N ASN A 32 18.35 -74.52 18.97
CA ASN A 32 17.72 -74.07 17.72
C ASN A 32 17.96 -72.56 17.47
N GLU A 33 19.14 -72.18 16.96
CA GLU A 33 19.31 -70.86 16.32
C GLU A 33 19.45 -71.07 14.81
N GLU A 34 18.36 -70.82 14.09
CA GLU A 34 18.35 -70.78 12.62
C GLU A 34 19.35 -69.72 12.12
N LEU A 35 20.49 -70.17 11.60
CA LEU A 35 21.46 -69.31 10.93
C LEU A 35 20.80 -68.63 9.70
N PRO A 36 20.95 -67.31 9.51
CA PRO A 36 20.34 -66.61 8.38
C PRO A 36 20.93 -67.11 7.05
N LYS A 37 20.09 -67.72 6.22
CA LYS A 37 20.40 -68.29 4.90
C LYS A 37 20.92 -67.21 3.93
N VAL A 38 22.24 -67.16 3.76
CA VAL A 38 22.91 -66.36 2.73
C VAL A 38 22.60 -66.90 1.33
N GLY A 39 22.35 -66.02 0.36
CA GLY A 39 21.96 -66.39 -1.00
C GLY A 39 22.11 -65.23 -1.99
N TYR A 40 21.75 -65.43 -3.26
CA TYR A 40 21.86 -64.40 -4.30
C TYR A 40 21.11 -63.11 -3.91
N CYS A 41 21.77 -61.95 -4.06
CA CYS A 41 21.31 -60.64 -3.60
C CYS A 41 21.06 -60.48 -2.08
N LYS A 42 21.57 -61.41 -1.24
CA LYS A 42 21.43 -61.36 0.22
C LYS A 42 22.81 -61.52 0.88
N PRO A 43 23.65 -60.46 0.86
CA PRO A 43 24.97 -60.51 1.49
C PRO A 43 24.83 -60.77 2.99
N PRO A 44 25.78 -61.49 3.61
CA PRO A 44 25.77 -61.76 5.05
C PRO A 44 25.66 -60.46 5.87
N LYS A 45 24.78 -60.44 6.88
CA LYS A 45 24.49 -59.26 7.70
C LYS A 45 25.75 -58.63 8.32
N GLN A 46 26.73 -59.45 8.69
CA GLN A 46 28.01 -59.02 9.28
C GLN A 46 28.84 -58.13 8.33
N HIS A 47 28.61 -58.21 7.03
CA HIS A 47 29.34 -57.46 6.00
C HIS A 47 28.50 -56.35 5.34
N GLN A 48 27.27 -56.11 5.81
CA GLN A 48 26.44 -55.02 5.32
C GLN A 48 26.80 -53.71 6.04
N PHE A 49 26.96 -52.62 5.29
CA PHE A 49 27.13 -51.30 5.89
C PHE A 49 25.85 -50.86 6.62
N LYS A 50 26.00 -50.20 7.76
CA LYS A 50 24.86 -49.62 8.47
C LYS A 50 24.22 -48.54 7.60
N LYS A 51 22.88 -48.48 7.60
CA LYS A 51 22.13 -47.48 6.82
C LYS A 51 22.56 -46.06 7.24
N GLY A 52 23.27 -45.37 6.34
CA GLY A 52 23.75 -44.01 6.56
C GLY A 52 25.26 -43.89 6.77
N GLU A 53 25.96 -45.00 6.98
CA GLU A 53 27.42 -45.03 7.06
C GLU A 53 28.00 -45.53 5.73
N SER A 54 28.87 -44.71 5.13
CA SER A 54 29.66 -45.09 3.97
C SER A 54 30.77 -46.05 4.41
N GLY A 55 30.95 -47.15 3.68
CA GLY A 55 32.07 -48.08 3.89
C GLY A 55 33.46 -47.48 3.66
N ASN A 56 33.51 -46.30 3.04
CA ASN A 56 34.73 -45.50 2.91
C ASN A 56 34.63 -44.26 3.82
N PRO A 57 35.32 -44.25 4.98
CA PRO A 57 35.35 -43.08 5.87
C PRO A 57 36.13 -41.89 5.27
N ARG A 58 36.94 -42.12 4.23
CA ARG A 58 37.57 -41.05 3.43
C ARG A 58 36.72 -40.62 2.23
N GLY A 59 35.54 -41.22 2.06
CA GLY A 59 34.59 -40.85 1.01
C GLY A 59 33.93 -39.49 1.29
N ARG A 60 33.29 -38.93 0.28
CA ARG A 60 32.55 -37.67 0.41
C ARG A 60 31.39 -37.84 1.41
N PRO A 61 31.29 -37.02 2.47
CA PRO A 61 30.27 -37.20 3.50
C PRO A 61 28.87 -36.96 2.93
N ARG A 62 27.91 -37.75 3.40
CA ARG A 62 26.51 -37.68 2.99
C ARG A 62 25.94 -36.31 3.39
N GLY A 63 25.57 -35.50 2.40
CA GLY A 63 25.07 -34.13 2.61
C GLY A 63 26.09 -33.02 2.39
N SER A 64 27.35 -33.31 2.02
CA SER A 64 28.29 -32.24 1.66
C SER A 64 27.81 -31.48 0.41
N ILE A 65 27.52 -30.20 0.61
CA ILE A 65 27.00 -29.30 -0.42
C ILE A 65 28.03 -29.20 -1.54
N ASN A 66 27.60 -29.37 -2.79
CA ASN A 66 28.43 -29.02 -3.94
C ASN A 66 28.49 -27.49 -3.98
N HIS A 67 29.66 -26.84 -4.04
CA HIS A 67 29.70 -25.38 -4.26
C HIS A 67 29.08 -24.97 -5.61
N LYS A 68 28.81 -25.92 -6.51
CA LYS A 68 27.97 -25.74 -7.71
C LYS A 68 26.47 -25.62 -7.42
N THR A 69 26.05 -25.84 -6.17
CA THR A 69 24.68 -25.67 -5.65
C THR A 69 24.56 -24.44 -4.73
N THR A 70 25.56 -23.55 -4.72
CA THR A 70 25.29 -22.15 -4.41
C THR A 70 24.43 -21.65 -5.56
N VAL A 71 23.24 -21.11 -5.26
CA VAL A 71 22.28 -20.53 -6.22
C VAL A 71 23.05 -19.93 -7.40
N LEU A 72 22.98 -20.58 -8.56
CA LEU A 72 23.66 -20.15 -9.78
C LEU A 72 23.01 -18.84 -10.21
N ARG A 73 23.43 -17.74 -9.60
CA ARG A 73 23.12 -16.41 -10.11
C ARG A 73 23.75 -16.32 -11.48
N SER A 74 23.01 -15.75 -12.43
CA SER A 74 23.62 -15.47 -13.73
C SER A 74 24.77 -14.46 -13.53
N PHE A 75 25.74 -14.46 -14.45
CA PHE A 75 26.80 -13.45 -14.42
C PHE A 75 26.24 -12.02 -14.40
N GLU A 76 25.09 -11.80 -15.06
CA GLU A 76 24.37 -10.52 -15.05
C GLU A 76 23.84 -10.18 -13.65
N GLU A 77 23.28 -11.15 -12.94
CA GLU A 77 22.81 -10.97 -11.57
C GLU A 77 23.97 -10.69 -10.60
N GLU A 78 25.13 -11.32 -10.80
CA GLU A 78 26.34 -11.03 -10.02
C GLU A 78 26.87 -9.62 -10.30
N ILE A 79 26.91 -9.19 -11.57
CA ILE A 79 27.27 -7.81 -11.93
C ILE A 79 26.29 -6.82 -11.31
N LEU A 80 24.98 -7.07 -11.37
CA LEU A 80 23.96 -6.20 -10.77
C LEU A 80 24.05 -6.16 -9.25
N ALA A 81 24.42 -7.27 -8.60
CA ALA A 81 24.65 -7.29 -7.17
C ALA A 81 25.90 -6.46 -6.81
N GLU A 82 26.99 -6.63 -7.57
CA GLU A 82 28.24 -5.89 -7.35
C GLU A 82 28.08 -4.40 -7.65
N SER A 83 27.30 -4.03 -8.68
CA SER A 83 27.05 -2.63 -9.04
C SER A 83 26.34 -1.85 -7.92
N ARG A 84 25.57 -2.55 -7.08
CA ARG A 84 24.84 -2.00 -5.93
C ARG A 84 25.65 -1.98 -4.63
N ARG A 85 26.86 -2.53 -4.61
CA ARG A 85 27.73 -2.50 -3.43
C ARG A 85 28.15 -1.06 -3.13
N LEU A 86 28.21 -0.71 -1.85
CA LEU A 86 28.70 0.60 -1.41
C LEU A 86 30.23 0.67 -1.43
N VAL A 87 30.74 1.82 -1.84
CA VAL A 87 32.16 2.21 -1.80
C VAL A 87 32.28 3.60 -1.16
N ALA A 88 33.35 3.81 -0.40
CA ALA A 88 33.67 5.13 0.14
C ALA A 88 34.33 5.99 -0.95
N VAL A 89 33.79 7.17 -1.18
CA VAL A 89 34.32 8.18 -2.11
C VAL A 89 34.60 9.46 -1.32
N GLY A 90 35.80 10.01 -1.46
CA GLY A 90 36.14 11.31 -0.90
C GLY A 90 35.64 12.44 -1.80
N GLU A 91 34.88 13.37 -1.23
CA GLU A 91 34.43 14.59 -1.89
C GLU A 91 34.82 15.78 -0.99
N GLY A 92 35.94 16.43 -1.33
CA GLY A 92 36.57 17.43 -0.46
C GLY A 92 37.01 16.82 0.88
N ASP A 93 36.55 17.41 1.98
CA ASP A 93 36.84 16.95 3.36
C ASP A 93 35.83 15.90 3.88
N THR A 94 34.84 15.50 3.07
CA THR A 94 33.78 14.56 3.50
C THR A 94 33.90 13.22 2.77
N LEU A 95 33.70 12.12 3.51
CA LEU A 95 33.55 10.79 2.94
C LEU A 95 32.07 10.50 2.71
N MET A 96 31.70 10.17 1.47
CA MET A 96 30.36 9.70 1.11
C MET A 96 30.39 8.23 0.70
N TYR A 97 29.33 7.49 1.05
CA TYR A 97 29.14 6.12 0.58
C TYR A 97 28.17 6.13 -0.59
N LEU A 98 28.65 5.72 -1.76
CA LEU A 98 27.88 5.61 -2.99
C LEU A 98 27.96 4.18 -3.51
N THR A 99 26.97 3.76 -4.29
CA THR A 99 27.04 2.47 -4.98
C THR A 99 28.09 2.49 -6.08
N VAL A 100 28.68 1.34 -6.41
CA VAL A 100 29.66 1.21 -7.51
C VAL A 100 29.12 1.83 -8.81
N GLN A 101 27.86 1.56 -9.18
CA GLN A 101 27.25 2.14 -10.37
C GLN A 101 27.14 3.67 -10.33
N GLU A 102 26.82 4.27 -9.18
CA GLU A 102 26.77 5.73 -9.02
C GLU A 102 28.16 6.34 -9.14
N THR A 103 29.18 5.69 -8.57
CA THR A 103 30.57 6.17 -8.68
C THR A 103 31.08 6.09 -10.11
N LEU A 104 30.78 5.02 -10.83
CA LEU A 104 31.14 4.88 -12.24
C LEU A 104 30.41 5.92 -13.10
N ALA A 105 29.13 6.17 -12.84
CA ALA A 105 28.37 7.20 -13.54
C ALA A 105 29.01 8.60 -13.35
N ARG A 106 29.37 8.96 -12.12
CA ARG A 106 30.08 10.23 -11.84
C ARG A 106 31.42 10.31 -12.57
N LEU A 107 32.23 9.25 -12.51
CA LEU A 107 33.53 9.20 -13.20
C LEU A 107 33.38 9.41 -14.71
N ILE A 108 32.40 8.74 -15.33
CA ILE A 108 32.12 8.85 -16.77
C ILE A 108 31.70 10.29 -17.12
N VAL A 109 30.80 10.89 -16.32
CA VAL A 109 30.35 12.26 -16.53
C VAL A 109 31.50 13.25 -16.34
N ASP A 110 32.30 13.11 -15.29
CA ASP A 110 33.46 13.99 -15.02
C ASP A 110 34.50 13.93 -16.13
N GLY A 111 34.78 12.73 -16.66
CA GLY A 111 35.65 12.55 -17.82
C GLY A 111 35.10 13.23 -19.07
N ALA A 112 33.78 13.14 -19.29
CA ALA A 112 33.12 13.82 -20.40
C ALA A 112 33.17 15.34 -20.26
N LEU A 113 32.92 15.88 -19.06
CA LEU A 113 32.99 17.31 -18.76
C LEU A 113 34.40 17.89 -18.93
N LYS A 114 35.44 17.07 -18.71
CA LYS A 114 36.84 17.41 -18.98
C LYS A 114 37.21 17.32 -20.48
N GLY A 115 36.29 16.91 -21.34
CA GLY A 115 36.47 16.88 -22.79
C GLY A 115 37.12 15.61 -23.35
N ASP A 116 37.23 14.54 -22.56
CA ASP A 116 37.73 13.26 -23.05
C ASP A 116 36.70 12.64 -24.03
N LYS A 117 37.13 12.45 -25.29
CA LYS A 117 36.27 11.95 -26.38
C LYS A 117 35.67 10.58 -26.10
N PHE A 118 36.38 9.71 -25.38
CA PHE A 118 35.86 8.38 -25.02
C PHE A 118 34.68 8.51 -24.06
N TYR A 119 34.85 9.28 -22.99
CA TYR A 119 33.81 9.51 -22.00
C TYR A 119 32.64 10.31 -22.55
N VAL A 120 32.88 11.34 -23.38
CA VAL A 120 31.80 12.08 -24.08
C VAL A 120 30.94 11.12 -24.90
N LYS A 121 31.55 10.22 -25.68
CA LYS A 121 30.82 9.23 -26.48
C LYS A 121 30.05 8.24 -25.61
N LEU A 122 30.64 7.75 -24.52
CA LEU A 122 29.99 6.83 -23.60
C LEU A 122 28.79 7.49 -22.90
N THR A 123 28.94 8.72 -22.41
CA THR A 123 27.85 9.50 -21.81
C THR A 123 26.73 9.72 -22.81
N GLN A 124 27.04 10.10 -24.06
CA GLN A 124 26.02 10.26 -25.11
C GLN A 124 25.24 8.96 -25.36
N GLN A 125 25.92 7.81 -25.39
CA GLN A 125 25.26 6.51 -25.56
C GLN A 125 24.32 6.17 -24.40
N VAL A 126 24.78 6.38 -23.16
CA VAL A 126 23.96 6.13 -21.96
C VAL A 126 22.75 7.06 -21.93
N VAL A 127 22.93 8.36 -22.20
CA VAL A 127 21.83 9.34 -22.22
C VAL A 127 20.83 9.02 -23.32
N THR A 128 21.27 8.76 -24.55
CA THR A 128 20.36 8.40 -25.65
C THR A 128 19.62 7.09 -25.38
N ALA A 129 20.29 6.08 -24.81
CA ALA A 129 19.63 4.84 -24.42
C ALA A 129 18.59 5.06 -23.31
N ALA A 130 18.90 5.90 -22.31
CA ALA A 130 17.99 6.26 -21.24
C ALA A 130 16.76 7.03 -21.76
N GLN A 131 16.98 8.06 -22.59
CA GLN A 131 15.91 8.83 -23.23
C GLN A 131 15.02 7.96 -24.11
N LYS A 132 15.61 7.05 -24.89
CA LYS A 132 14.85 6.10 -25.71
C LYS A 132 14.00 5.18 -24.84
N LYS A 133 14.58 4.62 -23.77
CA LYS A 133 13.85 3.76 -22.83
C LYS A 133 12.69 4.53 -22.17
N GLU A 134 12.93 5.75 -21.72
CA GLU A 134 11.89 6.61 -21.16
C GLU A 134 10.78 6.90 -22.18
N ALA A 135 11.14 7.24 -23.42
CA ALA A 135 10.17 7.48 -24.49
C ALA A 135 9.37 6.23 -24.86
N ASP A 136 10.01 5.06 -24.87
CA ASP A 136 9.36 3.77 -25.14
C ASP A 136 8.41 3.38 -23.99
N GLU A 137 8.79 3.61 -22.73
CA GLU A 137 7.94 3.42 -21.55
C GLU A 137 6.74 4.37 -21.56
N LYS A 138 6.95 5.67 -21.83
CA LYS A 138 5.87 6.65 -21.97
C LYS A 138 4.92 6.29 -23.11
N ARG A 139 5.45 5.89 -24.27
CA ARG A 139 4.63 5.44 -25.41
C ARG A 139 3.79 4.21 -25.05
N GLY A 140 4.38 3.21 -24.40
CA GLY A 140 3.66 2.02 -23.95
C GLY A 140 2.58 2.34 -22.92
N LEU A 141 2.86 3.24 -21.98
CA LEU A 141 1.87 3.70 -21.00
C LEU A 141 0.72 4.48 -21.66
N MET A 142 1.04 5.36 -22.60
CA MET A 142 0.05 6.11 -23.40
C MET A 142 -0.84 5.17 -24.21
N GLU A 143 -0.26 4.20 -24.90
CA GLU A 143 -1.00 3.20 -25.68
C GLU A 143 -1.96 2.39 -24.78
N ALA A 144 -1.47 1.94 -23.61
CA ALA A 144 -2.30 1.24 -22.64
C ALA A 144 -3.44 2.13 -22.09
N ALA A 145 -3.17 3.41 -21.85
CA ALA A 145 -4.15 4.38 -21.36
C ALA A 145 -5.23 4.69 -22.40
N LEU A 146 -4.86 4.85 -23.67
CA LEU A 146 -5.81 5.02 -24.78
C LEU A 146 -6.66 3.76 -24.94
N ALA A 147 -6.05 2.58 -25.00
CA ALA A 147 -6.78 1.32 -25.10
C ALA A 147 -7.75 1.11 -23.92
N TYR A 148 -7.36 1.55 -22.72
CA TYR A 148 -8.24 1.53 -21.54
C TYR A 148 -9.43 2.47 -21.71
N LYS A 149 -9.19 3.72 -22.13
CA LYS A 149 -10.27 4.69 -22.39
C LYS A 149 -11.24 4.20 -23.45
N ASP A 150 -10.72 3.75 -24.59
CA ASP A 150 -11.52 3.24 -25.71
C ASP A 150 -12.37 2.04 -25.27
N LYS A 151 -11.79 1.11 -24.50
CA LYS A 151 -12.52 -0.05 -23.98
C LYS A 151 -13.72 0.37 -23.12
N TRP A 152 -13.50 1.31 -22.21
CA TRP A 152 -14.52 1.67 -21.23
C TRP A 152 -15.50 2.74 -21.72
N GLU A 153 -15.17 3.55 -22.72
CA GLU A 153 -16.08 4.54 -23.32
C GLU A 153 -17.41 3.87 -23.76
N PHE A 154 -17.32 2.68 -24.37
CA PHE A 154 -18.50 1.92 -24.82
C PHE A 154 -19.18 1.10 -23.71
N GLU A 155 -18.40 0.57 -22.75
CA GLU A 155 -18.93 -0.31 -21.70
C GLU A 155 -19.52 0.48 -20.52
N TYR A 156 -19.11 1.72 -20.32
CA TYR A 156 -19.46 2.52 -19.15
C TYR A 156 -20.96 2.83 -19.05
N GLU A 157 -21.59 3.31 -20.13
CA GLU A 157 -23.03 3.61 -20.13
C GLU A 157 -23.86 2.37 -19.83
N ARG A 158 -23.44 1.22 -20.37
CA ARG A 158 -24.09 -0.06 -20.10
C ARG A 158 -23.99 -0.44 -18.63
N LEU A 159 -22.80 -0.31 -18.03
CA LEU A 159 -22.59 -0.64 -16.62
C LEU A 159 -23.48 0.19 -15.70
N ILE A 160 -23.58 1.51 -15.95
CA ILE A 160 -24.45 2.39 -15.17
C ILE A 160 -25.92 1.96 -15.31
N ARG A 161 -26.41 1.75 -16.54
CA ARG A 161 -27.80 1.32 -16.78
C ARG A 161 -28.13 -0.02 -16.09
N GLN A 162 -27.15 -0.91 -15.99
CA GLN A 162 -27.30 -2.23 -15.37
C GLN A 162 -26.98 -2.23 -13.86
N GLY A 163 -26.57 -1.10 -13.28
CA GLY A 163 -26.18 -1.00 -11.87
C GLY A 163 -24.94 -1.84 -11.51
N LEU A 164 -24.09 -2.14 -12.49
CA LEU A 164 -22.88 -2.94 -12.32
C LEU A 164 -21.70 -2.08 -11.84
N PRO A 165 -20.71 -2.69 -11.16
CA PRO A 165 -19.57 -1.94 -10.65
C PRO A 165 -18.76 -1.32 -11.80
N VAL A 166 -18.57 0.00 -11.71
CA VAL A 166 -17.72 0.77 -12.63
C VAL A 166 -16.25 0.40 -12.48
N PRO A 167 -15.46 0.49 -13.57
CA PRO A 167 -14.04 0.20 -13.52
C PRO A 167 -13.27 1.20 -12.65
N LEU A 168 -12.16 0.72 -12.07
CA LEU A 168 -11.18 1.54 -11.36
C LEU A 168 -9.83 1.43 -12.08
N PRO A 169 -9.13 2.55 -12.35
CA PRO A 169 -9.60 3.94 -12.20
C PRO A 169 -10.69 4.31 -13.23
N HIS A 170 -11.47 5.36 -12.96
CA HIS A 170 -12.46 5.82 -13.96
C HIS A 170 -11.75 6.32 -15.24
N PRO A 171 -12.30 6.09 -16.46
CA PRO A 171 -11.67 6.55 -17.71
C PRO A 171 -11.35 8.05 -17.74
N ASP A 172 -12.29 8.91 -17.31
CA ASP A 172 -12.07 10.37 -17.21
C ASP A 172 -11.04 10.78 -16.15
N ASP A 173 -10.69 9.88 -15.23
CA ASP A 173 -9.66 10.14 -14.22
C ASP A 173 -8.25 9.85 -14.76
N ILE A 174 -8.13 9.35 -15.99
CA ILE A 174 -6.87 9.17 -16.70
C ILE A 174 -6.67 10.39 -17.62
N LEU A 175 -5.73 11.26 -17.30
CA LEU A 175 -5.37 12.41 -18.12
C LEU A 175 -4.19 12.02 -19.01
N ILE A 176 -4.33 12.27 -20.31
CA ILE A 176 -3.30 11.96 -21.32
C ILE A 176 -2.93 13.29 -21.97
N ASP A 177 -1.67 13.68 -21.89
CA ASP A 177 -1.14 14.80 -22.66
C ASP A 177 -0.69 14.28 -24.04
N PRO A 178 -1.36 14.69 -25.14
CA PRO A 178 -1.07 14.17 -26.47
C PRO A 178 0.29 14.60 -27.01
N VAL A 179 0.92 15.64 -26.44
CA VAL A 179 2.20 16.17 -26.92
C VAL A 179 3.36 15.57 -26.15
N SER A 180 3.30 15.56 -24.83
CA SER A 180 4.37 14.98 -23.99
C SER A 180 4.31 13.46 -23.90
N GLY A 181 3.14 12.86 -24.17
CA GLY A 181 2.89 11.44 -23.94
C GLY A 181 2.75 11.08 -22.46
N ASP A 182 2.68 12.07 -21.57
CA ASP A 182 2.54 11.84 -20.14
C ASP A 182 1.11 11.41 -19.79
N VAL A 183 1.01 10.32 -19.02
CA VAL A 183 -0.25 9.79 -18.51
C VAL A 183 -0.31 9.98 -17.01
N GLN A 184 -1.38 10.62 -16.53
CA GLN A 184 -1.61 10.87 -15.11
C GLN A 184 -2.93 10.26 -14.66
N ILE A 185 -2.93 9.57 -13.52
CA ILE A 185 -4.14 9.02 -12.90
C ILE A 185 -4.50 9.94 -11.72
N VAL A 186 -5.60 10.68 -11.86
CA VAL A 186 -6.05 11.70 -10.88
C VAL A 186 -7.15 11.15 -9.97
N GLY A 187 -7.67 9.97 -10.28
CA GLY A 187 -8.76 9.31 -9.57
C GLY A 187 -8.33 8.12 -8.71
N PRO A 188 -9.31 7.44 -8.08
CA PRO A 188 -9.03 6.32 -7.21
C PRO A 188 -8.63 5.10 -8.05
N THR A 189 -7.51 4.46 -7.71
CA THR A 189 -7.08 3.20 -8.33
C THR A 189 -7.51 1.98 -7.51
N THR A 190 -7.83 2.18 -6.23
CA THR A 190 -8.31 1.13 -5.33
C THR A 190 -9.73 1.38 -4.84
N LYS A 191 -10.41 0.31 -4.40
CA LYS A 191 -11.75 0.39 -3.81
C LYS A 191 -11.78 1.24 -2.54
N GLU A 192 -10.72 1.18 -1.73
CA GLU A 192 -10.57 1.97 -0.50
C GLU A 192 -10.43 3.46 -0.81
N GLN A 193 -9.60 3.81 -1.80
CA GLN A 193 -9.47 5.19 -2.26
C GLN A 193 -10.80 5.72 -2.81
N LYS A 194 -11.55 4.89 -3.56
CA LYS A 194 -12.88 5.25 -4.05
C LYS A 194 -13.82 5.56 -2.89
N ALA A 195 -13.90 4.69 -1.89
CA ALA A 195 -14.77 4.89 -0.73
C ALA A 195 -14.41 6.15 0.07
N ALA A 196 -13.12 6.41 0.28
CA ALA A 196 -12.65 7.63 0.94
C ALA A 196 -13.05 8.89 0.15
N MET A 197 -12.96 8.81 -1.18
CA MET A 197 -13.34 9.92 -2.05
C MET A 197 -14.85 10.13 -2.11
N ASP A 198 -15.64 9.06 -2.12
CA ASP A 198 -17.11 9.12 -2.05
C ASP A 198 -17.57 9.77 -0.73
N GLU A 199 -16.93 9.47 0.40
CA GLU A 199 -17.23 10.13 1.68
C GLU A 199 -16.82 11.61 1.66
N LEU A 200 -15.68 11.96 1.06
CA LEU A 200 -15.29 13.37 0.90
C LEU A 200 -16.31 14.16 0.07
N VAL A 201 -16.81 13.57 -1.01
CA VAL A 201 -17.88 14.17 -1.83
C VAL A 201 -19.16 14.32 -1.00
N ARG A 202 -19.56 13.30 -0.24
CA ARG A 202 -20.73 13.36 0.65
C ARG A 202 -20.63 14.49 1.67
N LEU A 203 -19.47 14.62 2.32
CA LEU A 203 -19.21 15.68 3.29
C LEU A 203 -19.20 17.06 2.62
N LEU A 204 -18.71 17.16 1.39
CA LEU A 204 -18.70 18.39 0.60
C LEU A 204 -20.13 18.83 0.25
N ASP A 205 -20.94 17.90 -0.26
CA ASP A 205 -22.35 18.15 -0.60
C ASP A 205 -23.14 18.58 0.66
N ALA A 206 -22.93 17.91 1.79
CA ALA A 206 -23.55 18.31 3.07
C ALA A 206 -23.04 19.66 3.60
N HIS A 207 -21.80 20.05 3.27
CA HIS A 207 -21.25 21.34 3.65
C HIS A 207 -21.83 22.47 2.78
N ILE A 208 -21.94 22.26 1.47
CA ILE A 208 -22.57 23.20 0.53
C ILE A 208 -24.04 23.40 0.89
N ALA A 209 -24.81 22.32 1.09
CA ALA A 209 -26.24 22.40 1.42
C ALA A 209 -26.52 23.16 2.72
N ARG A 210 -25.69 23.00 3.76
CA ARG A 210 -25.82 23.75 5.03
C ARG A 210 -25.62 25.24 4.86
N PHE A 211 -24.85 25.65 3.85
CA PHE A 211 -24.50 27.03 3.62
C PHE A 211 -25.41 27.71 2.58
N GLU A 212 -25.99 26.94 1.67
CA GLU A 212 -27.04 27.40 0.74
C GLU A 212 -28.40 27.59 1.42
N ASP A 213 -28.63 26.98 2.59
CA ASP A 213 -29.86 27.21 3.36
C ASP A 213 -30.06 28.72 3.62
N PRO A 214 -31.13 29.35 3.09
CA PRO A 214 -31.39 30.78 3.28
C PRO A 214 -31.50 31.19 4.75
N LYS A 215 -31.92 30.26 5.61
CA LYS A 215 -32.01 30.48 7.06
C LYS A 215 -30.67 30.40 7.77
N SER A 216 -29.58 30.00 7.11
CA SER A 216 -28.25 29.90 7.75
C SER A 216 -27.59 31.25 8.02
N LEU A 217 -28.04 32.31 7.34
CA LEU A 217 -27.43 33.65 7.39
C LEU A 217 -28.42 34.77 7.71
N TRP A 218 -29.63 34.45 8.18
CA TRP A 218 -30.72 35.42 8.44
C TRP A 218 -30.35 36.52 9.44
N TYR A 219 -29.43 36.24 10.36
CA TYR A 219 -28.93 37.17 11.37
C TYR A 219 -27.71 37.99 10.93
N ALA A 220 -27.16 37.74 9.74
CA ALA A 220 -25.88 38.30 9.31
C ALA A 220 -26.05 39.53 8.41
N SER A 221 -25.28 40.60 8.70
CA SER A 221 -25.22 41.79 7.84
C SER A 221 -24.73 41.45 6.42
N PRO A 222 -25.03 42.25 5.39
CA PRO A 222 -24.54 42.03 4.03
C PRO A 222 -23.02 41.84 3.93
N GLU A 223 -22.24 42.60 4.70
CA GLU A 223 -20.78 42.45 4.75
C GLU A 223 -20.33 41.16 5.43
N MET A 224 -20.97 40.79 6.55
CA MET A 224 -20.70 39.54 7.24
C MET A 224 -21.02 38.33 6.34
N ARG A 225 -22.13 38.38 5.59
CA ARG A 225 -22.50 37.36 4.60
C ARG A 225 -21.42 37.21 3.54
N ARG A 226 -20.91 38.30 2.95
CA ARG A 226 -19.79 38.26 2.00
C ARG A 226 -18.53 37.64 2.58
N GLN A 227 -18.15 37.98 3.81
CA GLN A 227 -16.97 37.40 4.46
C GLN A 227 -17.13 35.90 4.71
N LEU A 228 -18.30 35.46 5.18
CA LEU A 228 -18.61 34.04 5.40
C LEU A 228 -18.58 33.27 4.07
N ARG A 229 -19.19 33.80 3.00
CA ARG A 229 -19.15 33.19 1.65
C ARG A 229 -17.72 33.01 1.14
N ARG A 230 -16.87 34.04 1.26
CA ARG A 230 -15.44 33.94 0.89
C ARG A 230 -14.69 32.86 1.68
N ARG A 231 -15.00 32.69 2.97
CA ARG A 231 -14.39 31.63 3.79
C ARG A 231 -14.84 30.26 3.32
N GLN A 232 -16.12 30.09 2.98
CA GLN A 232 -16.63 28.81 2.46
C GLN A 232 -16.04 28.45 1.11
N LEU A 233 -15.93 29.40 0.19
CA LEU A 233 -15.28 29.18 -1.10
C LEU A 233 -13.86 28.62 -0.93
N LYS A 234 -13.08 29.13 0.03
CA LYS A 234 -11.75 28.58 0.35
C LYS A 234 -11.81 27.15 0.86
N VAL A 235 -12.81 26.80 1.68
CA VAL A 235 -13.00 25.43 2.19
C VAL A 235 -13.38 24.49 1.06
N ILE A 236 -14.37 24.86 0.24
CA ILE A 236 -14.83 24.10 -0.93
C ILE A 236 -13.66 23.89 -1.91
N GLN A 237 -12.92 24.95 -2.23
CA GLN A 237 -11.75 24.86 -3.13
C GLN A 237 -10.66 23.94 -2.57
N LYS A 238 -10.38 24.03 -1.27
CA LYS A 238 -9.42 23.14 -0.59
C LYS A 238 -9.82 21.67 -0.71
N TRP A 239 -11.12 21.37 -0.67
CA TRP A 239 -11.63 20.00 -0.78
C TRP A 239 -11.68 19.55 -2.25
N ASN A 240 -12.13 20.40 -3.17
CA ASN A 240 -12.09 20.15 -4.61
C ASN A 240 -10.69 19.84 -5.15
N ASN A 241 -9.64 20.47 -4.59
CA ASN A 241 -8.26 20.18 -4.98
C ASN A 241 -7.82 18.75 -4.67
N LYS A 242 -8.54 18.05 -3.78
CA LYS A 242 -8.30 16.63 -3.47
C LYS A 242 -9.15 15.69 -4.33
N LEU A 243 -10.10 16.22 -5.10
CA LEU A 243 -11.03 15.46 -5.92
C LEU A 243 -10.61 15.51 -7.39
N PRO A 244 -10.82 14.42 -8.14
CA PRO A 244 -10.65 14.43 -9.59
C PRO A 244 -11.64 15.40 -10.23
N PRO A 245 -11.33 15.95 -11.42
CA PRO A 245 -12.14 16.97 -12.08
C PRO A 245 -13.65 16.66 -12.12
N ARG A 246 -14.02 15.41 -12.41
CA ARG A 246 -15.42 14.95 -12.48
C ARG A 246 -16.20 15.03 -11.16
N LEU A 247 -15.52 15.04 -10.01
CA LEU A 247 -16.13 15.04 -8.68
C LEU A 247 -16.11 16.41 -8.00
N ARG A 248 -15.46 17.41 -8.60
CA ARG A 248 -15.40 18.76 -8.04
C ARG A 248 -16.80 19.39 -8.04
N ARG A 249 -17.10 20.19 -7.02
CA ARG A 249 -18.35 20.95 -6.92
C ARG A 249 -18.09 22.42 -7.21
N THR A 250 -18.86 22.99 -8.13
CA THR A 250 -18.88 24.43 -8.34
C THR A 250 -19.82 25.07 -7.34
N PHE A 251 -19.37 26.13 -6.68
CA PHE A 251 -20.25 26.98 -5.89
C PHE A 251 -20.58 28.20 -6.76
N ASP A 252 -21.86 28.53 -6.90
CA ASP A 252 -22.29 29.65 -7.74
C ASP A 252 -21.83 30.98 -7.10
N GLU A 253 -20.89 31.65 -7.76
CA GLU A 253 -20.38 32.95 -7.34
C GLU A 253 -21.29 34.12 -7.78
N SER A 254 -22.28 33.87 -8.66
CA SER A 254 -23.08 34.90 -9.34
C SER A 254 -24.28 35.43 -8.54
N ILE A 255 -24.64 34.81 -7.42
CA ILE A 255 -25.73 35.23 -6.51
C ILE A 255 -25.30 36.44 -5.63
N ASP A 256 -24.48 37.34 -6.16
CA ASP A 256 -24.06 38.60 -5.50
C ASP A 256 -24.56 39.84 -6.25
N ARG A 257 -25.46 39.69 -7.22
CA ARG A 257 -26.38 40.79 -7.58
C ARG A 257 -27.64 40.63 -6.73
N PRO A 258 -27.84 41.46 -5.69
CA PRO A 258 -29.20 41.65 -5.22
C PRO A 258 -29.97 42.19 -6.43
N THR A 259 -30.98 41.47 -6.87
CA THR A 259 -32.06 42.11 -7.61
C THR A 259 -32.81 42.96 -6.61
N ASP A 260 -33.10 44.22 -6.94
CA ASP A 260 -33.82 45.15 -6.05
C ASP A 260 -35.20 44.59 -5.61
N GLU A 261 -35.70 43.54 -6.27
CA GLU A 261 -36.92 42.80 -5.98
C GLU A 261 -36.82 41.89 -4.72
N ASP A 262 -35.65 41.33 -4.40
CA ASP A 262 -35.47 40.41 -3.25
C ASP A 262 -35.58 41.12 -1.89
N TRP A 263 -35.56 42.46 -1.89
CA TRP A 263 -35.69 43.29 -0.69
C TRP A 263 -37.11 43.79 -0.44
N ALA A 264 -38.05 43.55 -1.36
CA ALA A 264 -39.43 44.05 -1.28
C ALA A 264 -40.42 43.04 -0.66
N GLU A 265 -40.17 41.74 -0.78
CA GLU A 265 -41.17 40.71 -0.41
C GLU A 265 -41.17 40.31 1.07
N GLY A 266 -40.18 40.73 1.86
CA GLY A 266 -40.08 40.39 3.29
C GLY A 266 -40.78 41.33 4.27
N TRP A 267 -41.38 42.42 3.78
CA TRP A 267 -42.02 43.47 4.60
C TRP A 267 -43.50 43.68 4.26
N ALA A 268 -44.18 42.69 3.67
CA ALA A 268 -45.63 42.66 3.73
C ALA A 268 -46.03 42.16 5.12
N GLU A 269 -46.10 43.10 6.07
CA GLU A 269 -46.61 42.88 7.42
C GLU A 269 -48.00 42.23 7.34
N ASP A 270 -48.08 41.02 7.89
CA ASP A 270 -49.34 40.41 8.33
C ASP A 270 -50.03 41.38 9.30
N ASP A 271 -51.25 41.78 8.96
CA ASP A 271 -52.19 42.52 9.80
C ASP A 271 -52.28 41.90 11.20
N ASP A 272 -51.91 42.65 12.25
CA ASP A 272 -52.22 42.30 13.64
C ASP A 272 -53.35 43.20 14.18
N PRO A 273 -54.59 42.70 14.32
CA PRO A 273 -55.69 43.49 14.84
C PRO A 273 -55.76 43.42 16.38
N ALA A 274 -55.90 44.61 16.97
CA ALA A 274 -56.36 44.90 18.34
C ALA A 274 -55.32 44.85 19.48
N THR A 275 -55.09 46.02 20.09
CA THR A 275 -55.70 46.32 21.40
C THR A 275 -55.60 47.81 21.76
N ASP A 276 -56.78 48.41 21.98
CA ASP A 276 -57.00 49.71 22.62
C ASP A 276 -56.55 49.73 24.09
N GLY A 277 -56.13 50.90 24.59
CA GLY A 277 -56.03 51.14 26.05
C GLY A 277 -55.08 52.25 26.50
N HIS A 278 -55.48 53.51 26.33
CA HIS A 278 -54.92 54.73 26.96
C HIS A 278 -54.96 54.66 28.53
N PRO A 279 -54.34 55.58 29.34
CA PRO A 279 -54.03 56.97 29.02
C PRO A 279 -52.74 57.62 29.62
N ALA A 280 -52.51 58.84 29.11
CA ALA A 280 -51.54 59.88 29.45
C ALA A 280 -51.12 60.07 30.92
N ARG A 281 -49.86 60.51 31.11
CA ARG A 281 -49.43 61.43 32.18
C ARG A 281 -48.25 62.32 31.73
N ASP A 282 -48.59 63.60 31.56
CA ASP A 282 -47.89 64.83 31.94
C ASP A 282 -46.35 64.87 32.03
N ASP A 283 -45.82 65.74 31.16
CA ASP A 283 -44.62 66.57 31.34
C ASP A 283 -44.68 67.35 32.67
N PRO A 284 -43.54 67.58 33.34
CA PRO A 284 -43.09 68.97 33.35
C PRO A 284 -41.57 69.18 33.35
N SER A 285 -41.11 69.94 32.36
CA SER A 285 -40.19 71.08 32.43
C SER A 285 -38.72 70.84 32.85
N ARG A 286 -37.80 71.09 31.90
CA ARG A 286 -36.86 72.22 31.95
C ARG A 286 -36.16 72.48 30.62
#